data_AF-A0AAN8DF10-F1
#
_entry.id   AF-A0AAN8DF10-F1
#
_cell.length_a   1.000
_cell.length_b   1.000
_cell.length_c   1.000
_cell.angle_alpha   90.00
_cell.angle_beta   90.00
_cell.angle_gamma   90.00
#
_symmetry.space_group_name_H-M   'P 1'
#
loop_
_entity.id
_entity.type
_entity.pdbx_description
1 polymer ?
#
loop_
_entity_poly.entity_id
_entity_poly.type
_entity_poly.pdbx_seq_one_letter_code
_entity_poly.pdbx_strand_id
1 'polypeptide(L)'
;MVRKLKHHEQKLLKKVDFINWEVDNNLHEVKVLRKYRIEKREDYTKYNKLSRHIRELVQKIRDLDEKDGFRAQSTHHLLEKLYSIGLTPTKQNLSLTEKVTASSFCRRRLPSIMLNLRMAQNLKTAITFIQQGLSDVRVGPEIITDPAFLVTRNMEDFVTWVDSSKIKQHVLNYNDERDDFDLLA
;
A
#
# COMPACT_ATOMS: atom_id res chain seq x y z
N MET A 1 -25.02 -0.82 20.97
CA MET A 1 -24.10 -0.02 21.83
C MET A 1 -24.51 -0.27 23.28
N VAL A 2 -23.54 -0.54 24.16
CA VAL A 2 -23.80 -0.80 25.58
C VAL A 2 -23.93 0.54 26.32
N ARG A 3 -24.81 0.59 27.34
CA ARG A 3 -24.96 1.74 28.23
C ARG A 3 -23.61 2.11 28.88
N LYS A 4 -23.37 3.40 29.09
CA LYS A 4 -22.22 3.90 29.86
C LYS A 4 -22.32 3.45 31.32
N LEU A 5 -21.29 2.76 31.80
CA LEU A 5 -21.19 2.29 33.19
C LEU A 5 -21.06 3.47 34.16
N LYS A 6 -21.70 3.38 35.33
CA LYS A 6 -21.53 4.30 36.46
C LYS A 6 -20.14 4.09 37.09
N HIS A 7 -19.68 5.08 37.86
CA HIS A 7 -18.35 5.05 38.48
C HIS A 7 -18.07 3.76 39.30
N HIS A 8 -19.05 3.29 40.09
CA HIS A 8 -18.90 2.04 40.86
C HIS A 8 -18.88 0.80 39.98
N GLU A 9 -19.70 0.76 38.92
CA GLU A 9 -19.75 -0.34 37.94
C GLU A 9 -18.41 -0.42 37.18
N GLN A 10 -17.85 0.71 36.75
CA GLN A 10 -16.55 0.77 36.06
C GLN A 10 -15.39 0.36 36.98
N LYS A 11 -15.47 0.65 38.30
CA LYS A 11 -14.46 0.24 39.28
C LYS A 11 -14.44 -1.29 39.48
N LEU A 12 -15.59 -1.95 39.33
CA LEU A 12 -15.72 -3.41 39.39
C LEU A 12 -15.37 -4.08 38.05
N LEU A 13 -15.82 -3.50 36.95
CA LEU A 13 -15.72 -4.06 35.60
C LEU A 13 -14.55 -3.45 34.80
N LYS A 14 -13.36 -3.40 35.39
CA LYS A 14 -12.18 -2.75 34.78
C LYS A 14 -11.67 -3.44 33.51
N LYS A 15 -11.83 -4.76 33.42
CA LYS A 15 -11.36 -5.59 32.28
C LYS A 15 -12.44 -5.85 31.24
N VAL A 16 -13.65 -5.32 31.44
CA VAL A 16 -14.78 -5.58 30.54
C VAL A 16 -14.82 -4.50 29.47
N ASP A 17 -14.33 -4.85 28.30
CA ASP A 17 -14.53 -4.09 27.07
C ASP A 17 -15.07 -5.04 25.99
N PHE A 18 -16.31 -4.81 25.55
CA PHE A 18 -16.94 -5.64 24.52
C PHE A 18 -16.43 -5.35 23.11
N ILE A 19 -15.69 -4.25 22.91
CA ILE A 19 -15.21 -3.79 21.60
C ILE A 19 -13.73 -4.07 21.44
N ASN A 20 -12.92 -3.81 22.46
CA ASN A 20 -11.47 -3.96 22.42
C ASN A 20 -11.01 -5.13 23.31
N TRP A 21 -10.64 -6.23 22.69
CA TRP A 21 -10.06 -7.38 23.38
C TRP A 21 -8.55 -7.36 23.20
N GLU A 22 -7.76 -7.62 24.24
CA GLU A 22 -6.28 -7.56 24.18
C GLU A 22 -5.67 -8.50 23.13
N VAL A 23 -6.33 -9.63 22.86
CA VAL A 23 -5.93 -10.60 21.84
C VAL A 23 -6.20 -10.07 20.42
N ASP A 24 -7.20 -9.20 20.28
CA ASP A 24 -7.63 -8.64 19.02
C ASP A 24 -6.96 -7.28 18.79
N ASN A 25 -5.87 -7.28 18.02
CA ASN A 25 -5.30 -6.04 17.45
C ASN A 25 -6.21 -5.44 16.33
N ASN A 26 -7.53 -5.62 16.48
CA ASN A 26 -8.56 -5.34 15.49
C ASN A 26 -8.71 -3.84 15.26
N LEU A 27 -8.55 -3.01 16.30
CA LEU A 27 -8.62 -1.55 16.17
C LEU A 27 -7.52 -0.99 15.25
N HIS A 28 -6.29 -1.50 15.37
CA HIS A 28 -5.19 -1.06 14.52
C HIS A 28 -5.42 -1.48 13.07
N GLU A 29 -5.84 -2.73 12.86
CA GLU A 29 -6.19 -3.25 11.54
C GLU A 29 -7.30 -2.43 10.89
N VAL A 30 -8.42 -2.21 11.58
CA VAL A 30 -9.55 -1.42 11.08
C VAL A 30 -9.13 0.02 10.75
N LYS A 31 -8.24 0.62 11.56
CA LYS A 31 -7.68 1.95 11.28
C LYS A 31 -6.89 1.97 9.97
N VAL A 32 -6.07 0.95 9.71
CA VAL A 32 -5.28 0.84 8.47
C VAL A 32 -6.19 0.54 7.27
N LEU A 33 -7.15 -0.38 7.42
CA LEU A 33 -8.14 -0.71 6.39
C LEU A 33 -8.93 0.54 5.97
N ARG A 34 -9.41 1.33 6.94
CA ARG A 34 -10.11 2.60 6.67
C ARG A 34 -9.21 3.64 6.01
N LYS A 35 -7.96 3.76 6.48
CA LYS A 35 -7.00 4.75 5.94
C LYS A 35 -6.71 4.51 4.47
N TYR A 36 -6.49 3.26 4.06
CA TYR A 36 -6.15 2.91 2.68
C TYR A 36 -7.34 2.37 1.87
N ARG A 37 -8.55 2.40 2.43
CA ARG A 37 -9.79 1.87 1.83
C ARG A 37 -9.62 0.46 1.25
N ILE A 38 -9.08 -0.44 2.08
CA ILE A 38 -8.91 -1.84 1.71
C ILE A 38 -10.25 -2.56 1.91
N GLU A 39 -10.77 -3.18 0.85
CA GLU A 39 -12.05 -3.88 0.88
C GLU A 39 -11.93 -5.26 1.55
N LYS A 40 -10.92 -6.04 1.14
CA LYS A 40 -10.70 -7.40 1.65
C LYS A 40 -9.77 -7.38 2.86
N ARG A 41 -10.28 -7.82 4.01
CA ARG A 41 -9.49 -7.98 5.24
C ARG A 41 -8.33 -8.96 5.07
N GLU A 42 -8.54 -9.97 4.20
CA GLU A 42 -7.52 -10.96 3.87
C GLU A 42 -6.24 -10.35 3.31
N ASP A 43 -6.35 -9.29 2.49
CA ASP A 43 -5.18 -8.62 1.89
C ASP A 43 -4.30 -8.02 2.98
N TYR A 44 -4.90 -7.36 3.97
CA TYR A 44 -4.17 -6.81 5.10
C TYR A 44 -3.48 -7.91 5.92
N THR A 45 -4.17 -9.03 6.16
CA THR A 45 -3.59 -10.17 6.88
C THR A 45 -2.40 -10.76 6.12
N LYS A 46 -2.50 -10.89 4.79
CA LYS A 46 -1.40 -11.34 3.92
C LYS A 46 -0.22 -10.38 3.97
N TYR A 47 -0.44 -9.08 3.86
CA TYR A 47 0.63 -8.07 3.98
C TYR A 47 1.28 -8.08 5.36
N ASN A 48 0.51 -8.29 6.43
CA ASN A 48 1.04 -8.38 7.77
C ASN A 48 1.96 -9.61 7.93
N LYS A 49 1.54 -10.77 7.42
CA LYS A 49 2.38 -11.98 7.37
C LYS A 49 3.67 -11.76 6.57
N LEU A 50 3.58 -11.16 5.37
CA LEU A 50 4.75 -10.84 4.56
C LEU A 50 5.72 -9.88 5.27
N SER A 51 5.19 -8.82 5.91
CA SER A 51 6.03 -7.91 6.69
C SER A 51 6.71 -8.57 7.88
N ARG A 52 6.07 -9.59 8.49
CA ARG A 52 6.67 -10.40 9.54
C ARG A 52 7.81 -11.27 8.99
N HIS A 53 7.60 -11.95 7.88
CA HIS A 53 8.66 -12.76 7.25
C HIS A 53 9.88 -11.94 6.86
N ILE A 54 9.68 -10.71 6.35
CA ILE A 54 10.78 -9.79 6.08
C ILE A 54 11.55 -9.48 7.36
N ARG A 55 10.86 -9.14 8.46
CA ARG A 55 11.51 -8.84 9.75
C ARG A 55 12.23 -10.05 10.34
N GLU A 56 11.65 -11.24 10.27
CA GLU A 56 12.28 -12.50 10.71
C GLU A 56 13.55 -12.80 9.90
N LEU A 57 13.52 -12.58 8.59
CA LEU A 57 14.68 -12.75 7.74
C LEU A 57 15.78 -11.73 8.08
N VAL A 58 15.42 -10.48 8.36
CA VAL A 58 16.37 -9.45 8.82
C VAL A 58 17.02 -9.82 10.14
N GLN A 59 16.25 -10.34 11.12
CA GLN A 59 16.81 -10.82 12.39
C GLN A 59 17.80 -11.96 12.15
N LYS A 60 17.44 -12.96 11.34
CA LYS A 60 18.34 -14.06 11.00
C LYS A 60 19.63 -13.58 10.33
N ILE A 61 19.57 -12.57 9.46
CA ILE A 61 20.77 -11.99 8.84
C ILE A 61 21.63 -11.25 9.88
N ARG A 62 20.99 -10.60 10.85
CA ARG A 62 21.68 -9.88 11.93
C ARG A 62 22.37 -10.82 12.91
N ASP A 63 21.80 -12.00 13.13
CA ASP A 63 22.35 -13.04 14.01
C ASP A 63 23.58 -13.74 13.41
N LEU A 64 23.84 -13.59 12.10
CA LEU A 64 25.05 -14.11 11.44
C LEU A 64 26.30 -13.31 11.84
N ASP A 65 27.47 -13.95 11.79
CA ASP A 65 28.75 -13.29 12.07
C ASP A 65 29.05 -12.18 11.03
N GLU A 66 29.71 -11.11 11.48
CA GLU A 66 30.05 -9.96 10.63
C GLU A 66 31.12 -10.27 9.59
N LYS A 67 31.94 -11.29 9.86
CA LYS A 67 33.02 -11.74 8.97
C LYS A 67 32.56 -12.64 7.84
N ASP A 68 31.32 -13.14 7.90
CA ASP A 68 30.78 -13.99 6.87
C ASP A 68 30.40 -13.16 5.62
N GLY A 69 31.02 -13.47 4.48
CA GLY A 69 30.69 -12.85 3.19
C GLY A 69 29.24 -13.06 2.78
N PHE A 70 28.59 -14.12 3.27
CA PHE A 70 27.18 -14.40 3.02
C PHE A 70 26.26 -13.33 3.64
N ARG A 71 26.61 -12.78 4.81
CA ARG A 71 25.83 -11.72 5.47
C ARG A 71 25.81 -10.46 4.62
N ALA A 72 26.96 -10.06 4.05
CA ALA A 72 27.06 -8.90 3.18
C ALA A 72 26.24 -9.08 1.89
N GLN A 73 26.36 -10.24 1.24
CA GLN A 73 25.62 -10.55 0.02
C GLN A 73 24.11 -10.58 0.25
N SER A 74 23.67 -11.28 1.30
CA SER A 74 22.24 -11.40 1.65
C SER A 74 21.63 -10.07 2.04
N THR A 75 22.37 -9.25 2.79
CA THR A 75 21.96 -7.88 3.16
C THR A 75 21.78 -7.03 1.91
N HIS A 76 22.73 -7.06 0.99
CA HIS A 76 22.65 -6.32 -0.27
C HIS A 76 21.42 -6.76 -1.09
N HIS A 77 21.25 -8.06 -1.33
CA HIS A 77 20.12 -8.60 -2.09
C HIS A 77 18.77 -8.23 -1.49
N LEU A 78 18.65 -8.30 -0.16
CA LEU A 78 17.41 -7.92 0.53
C LEU A 78 17.12 -6.43 0.36
N LEU A 79 18.11 -5.57 0.58
CA LEU A 79 17.95 -4.12 0.48
C LEU A 79 17.61 -3.70 -0.95
N GLU A 80 18.26 -4.30 -1.95
CA GLU A 80 17.94 -4.07 -3.36
C GLU A 80 16.50 -4.43 -3.69
N LYS A 81 16.04 -5.62 -3.27
CA LYS A 81 14.68 -6.09 -3.52
C LYS A 81 13.62 -5.26 -2.80
N LEU A 82 13.85 -4.87 -1.54
CA LEU A 82 12.91 -4.03 -0.80
C LEU A 82 12.85 -2.62 -1.37
N TYR A 83 13.97 -2.11 -1.89
CA TYR A 83 14.02 -0.81 -2.55
C TYR A 83 13.33 -0.83 -3.91
N SER A 84 13.57 -1.85 -4.75
CA SER A 84 12.93 -1.95 -6.07
C SER A 84 11.41 -2.05 -5.98
N ILE A 85 10.89 -2.76 -4.97
CA ILE A 85 9.45 -2.81 -4.68
C ILE A 85 8.94 -1.48 -4.11
N GLY A 86 9.80 -0.69 -3.45
CA GLY A 86 9.45 0.60 -2.86
C GLY A 86 8.98 0.53 -1.40
N LEU A 87 9.29 -0.57 -0.69
CA LEU A 87 8.95 -0.71 0.73
C LEU A 87 9.85 0.12 1.64
N THR A 88 11.09 0.35 1.21
CA THR A 88 12.05 1.22 1.91
C THR A 88 12.45 2.40 1.03
N PRO A 89 12.70 3.58 1.63
CA PRO A 89 13.09 4.76 0.87
C PRO A 89 14.57 4.75 0.45
N THR A 90 15.44 4.04 1.18
CA THR A 90 16.89 4.03 0.96
C THR A 90 17.45 2.62 1.06
N LYS A 91 18.53 2.35 0.32
CA LYS A 91 19.24 1.05 0.30
C LYS A 91 20.33 0.92 1.39
N GLN A 92 20.57 1.95 2.19
CA GLN A 92 21.78 2.02 3.03
C GLN A 92 21.63 1.32 4.39
N ASN A 93 20.42 1.32 4.97
CA ASN A 93 20.24 0.96 6.38
C ASN A 93 19.35 -0.26 6.55
N LEU A 94 19.92 -1.34 7.09
CA LEU A 94 19.17 -2.54 7.48
C LEU A 94 18.14 -2.24 8.57
N SER A 95 18.40 -1.30 9.48
CA SER A 95 17.46 -0.93 10.56
C SER A 95 16.12 -0.39 10.04
N LEU A 96 16.05 0.14 8.83
CA LEU A 96 14.79 0.58 8.21
C LEU A 96 13.92 -0.62 7.79
N THR A 97 14.54 -1.74 7.45
CA THR A 97 13.84 -2.97 7.04
C THR A 97 13.12 -3.63 8.22
N GLU A 98 13.65 -3.48 9.44
CA GLU A 98 12.97 -3.94 10.67
C GLU A 98 11.66 -3.19 10.93
N LYS A 99 11.53 -1.96 10.42
CA LYS A 99 10.34 -1.11 10.57
C LYS A 99 9.31 -1.30 9.46
N VAL A 100 9.53 -2.25 8.55
CA VAL A 100 8.57 -2.56 7.49
C VAL A 100 7.29 -3.13 8.10
N THR A 101 6.17 -2.49 7.78
CA THR A 101 4.83 -2.86 8.26
C THR A 101 3.90 -3.12 7.09
N ALA A 102 2.74 -3.73 7.35
CA ALA A 102 1.67 -3.89 6.35
C ALA A 102 1.28 -2.55 5.69
N SER A 103 1.34 -1.44 6.43
CA SER A 103 1.10 -0.09 5.87
C SER A 103 2.07 0.29 4.76
N SER A 104 3.29 -0.25 4.75
CA SER A 104 4.28 0.03 3.70
C SER A 104 3.85 -0.58 2.36
N PHE A 105 3.28 -1.79 2.39
CA PHE A 105 2.66 -2.41 1.23
C PHE A 105 1.41 -1.64 0.77
N CYS A 106 0.58 -1.19 1.72
CA CYS A 106 -0.65 -0.46 1.40
C CYS A 106 -0.37 0.85 0.64
N ARG A 107 0.75 1.53 0.94
CA ARG A 107 1.19 2.74 0.22
C ARG A 107 1.65 2.47 -1.21
N ARG A 108 2.07 1.25 -1.52
CA ARG A 108 2.49 0.83 -2.87
C ARG A 108 1.35 0.30 -3.73
N ARG A 109 0.12 0.24 -3.20
CA ARG A 109 -1.06 -0.11 -3.99
C ARG A 109 -1.35 0.99 -5.01
N LEU A 110 -1.84 0.60 -6.19
CA LEU A 110 -2.15 1.49 -7.30
C LEU A 110 -2.95 2.75 -6.88
N PRO A 111 -4.05 2.67 -6.08
CA PRO A 111 -4.78 3.87 -5.68
C PRO A 111 -3.98 4.87 -4.84
N SER A 112 -3.04 4.37 -4.01
CA SER A 112 -2.18 5.24 -3.20
C SER A 112 -1.11 5.92 -4.05
N ILE A 113 -0.59 5.22 -5.06
CA ILE A 113 0.37 5.78 -6.01
C ILE A 113 -0.29 6.84 -6.89
N MET A 114 -1.51 6.59 -7.39
CA MET A 114 -2.27 7.60 -8.15
C MET A 114 -2.49 8.90 -7.36
N LEU A 115 -2.71 8.81 -6.05
CA LEU A 115 -2.83 9.98 -5.18
C LEU A 115 -1.50 10.75 -5.08
N ASN A 116 -0.38 10.04 -4.97
CA ASN A 116 0.95 10.67 -4.92
C ASN A 116 1.31 11.35 -6.26
N LEU A 117 0.94 10.73 -7.39
CA LEU A 117 1.09 11.27 -8.74
C LEU A 117 0.07 12.37 -9.07
N ARG A 118 -0.83 12.72 -8.14
CA ARG A 118 -1.90 13.71 -8.31
C ARG A 118 -2.89 13.39 -9.46
N MET A 119 -2.98 12.13 -9.88
CA MET A 119 -3.97 11.67 -10.86
C MET A 119 -5.40 11.67 -10.27
N ALA A 120 -5.52 11.49 -8.96
CA ALA A 120 -6.79 11.52 -8.25
C ALA A 120 -6.66 12.38 -6.99
N GLN A 121 -7.74 13.05 -6.60
CA GLN A 121 -7.77 13.89 -5.38
C GLN A 121 -7.94 13.07 -4.10
N ASN A 122 -8.66 11.96 -4.17
CA ASN A 122 -9.01 11.13 -3.02
C ASN A 122 -8.79 9.64 -3.30
N LEU A 123 -8.52 8.86 -2.26
CA LEU A 123 -8.43 7.39 -2.40
C LEU A 123 -9.73 6.76 -2.89
N LYS A 124 -10.89 7.32 -2.49
CA LYS A 124 -12.20 6.83 -2.97
C LYS A 124 -12.32 7.01 -4.48
N THR A 125 -11.95 8.19 -5.00
CA THR A 125 -12.04 8.49 -6.44
C THR A 125 -11.03 7.66 -7.23
N ALA A 126 -9.82 7.46 -6.70
CA ALA A 126 -8.83 6.58 -7.32
C ALA A 126 -9.34 5.14 -7.45
N ILE A 127 -9.95 4.59 -6.39
CA ILE A 127 -10.54 3.24 -6.43
C ILE A 127 -11.68 3.18 -7.44
N THR A 128 -12.56 4.19 -7.49
CA THR A 128 -13.64 4.20 -8.49
C THR A 128 -13.11 4.24 -9.91
N PHE A 129 -12.06 5.01 -10.20
CA PHE A 129 -11.45 5.04 -11.54
C PHE A 129 -10.87 3.68 -11.95
N ILE A 130 -10.29 2.93 -11.01
CA ILE A 130 -9.74 1.59 -11.27
C ILE A 130 -10.88 0.56 -11.42
N GLN A 131 -11.90 0.61 -10.55
CA GLN A 131 -12.99 -0.38 -10.50
C GLN A 131 -14.06 -0.21 -11.56
N GLN A 132 -14.34 1.02 -12.01
CA GLN A 132 -15.44 1.29 -12.95
C GLN A 132 -15.23 0.66 -14.33
N GLY A 133 -14.11 -0.03 -14.57
CA GLY A 133 -13.94 -0.96 -15.71
C GLY A 133 -13.88 -0.29 -17.08
N LEU A 134 -14.17 1.01 -17.16
CA LEU A 134 -13.75 1.89 -18.24
C LEU A 134 -12.26 2.10 -18.03
N SER A 135 -11.49 1.27 -18.75
CA SER A 135 -10.03 1.25 -18.94
C SER A 135 -9.40 2.65 -18.92
N ASP A 136 -9.28 3.23 -17.75
CA ASP A 136 -8.75 4.58 -17.60
C ASP A 136 -7.29 4.52 -17.17
N VAL A 137 -6.86 3.52 -16.37
CA VAL A 137 -5.49 3.45 -15.85
C VAL A 137 -4.75 2.24 -16.42
N ARG A 138 -3.57 2.50 -17.00
CA ARG A 138 -2.61 1.48 -17.43
C ARG A 138 -1.28 1.65 -16.69
N VAL A 139 -0.55 0.55 -16.55
CA VAL A 139 0.85 0.57 -16.11
C VAL A 139 1.67 -0.03 -17.23
N GLY A 140 2.42 0.83 -17.92
CA GLY A 140 3.04 0.45 -19.19
C GLY A 140 1.96 0.10 -20.23
N PRO A 141 2.04 -1.06 -20.90
CA PRO A 141 1.06 -1.45 -21.92
C PRO A 141 -0.20 -2.09 -21.35
N GLU A 142 -0.19 -2.55 -20.10
CA GLU A 142 -1.29 -3.35 -19.53
C GLU A 142 -2.31 -2.48 -18.78
N ILE A 143 -3.58 -2.73 -19.06
CA ILE A 143 -4.71 -2.10 -18.36
C ILE A 143 -4.94 -2.85 -17.05
N ILE A 144 -5.01 -2.10 -15.94
CA ILE A 144 -5.17 -2.69 -14.61
C ILE A 144 -6.57 -2.41 -14.08
N THR A 145 -7.27 -3.47 -13.70
CA THR A 145 -8.61 -3.42 -13.11
C THR A 145 -8.63 -3.70 -11.61
N ASP A 146 -7.55 -4.27 -11.05
CA ASP A 146 -7.47 -4.61 -9.63
C ASP A 146 -6.82 -3.48 -8.80
N PRO A 147 -7.54 -2.85 -7.84
CA PRO A 147 -6.97 -1.87 -6.92
C PRO A 147 -5.94 -2.45 -5.93
N ALA A 148 -5.83 -3.78 -5.82
CA ALA A 148 -4.80 -4.45 -5.02
C ALA A 148 -3.47 -4.62 -5.74
N PHE A 149 -3.37 -4.22 -7.01
CA PHE A 149 -2.12 -4.23 -7.76
C PHE A 149 -1.05 -3.39 -7.06
N LEU A 150 0.13 -3.99 -6.87
CA LEU A 150 1.27 -3.37 -6.20
C LEU A 150 2.26 -2.84 -7.24
N VAL A 151 2.42 -1.53 -7.28
CA VAL A 151 3.29 -0.85 -8.25
C VAL A 151 4.71 -0.79 -7.68
N THR A 152 5.68 -1.36 -8.41
CA THR A 152 7.11 -1.25 -8.07
C THR A 152 7.63 0.16 -8.37
N ARG A 153 8.80 0.55 -7.84
CA ARG A 153 9.36 1.88 -8.12
C ARG A 153 9.58 2.11 -9.61
N ASN A 154 10.10 1.11 -10.31
CA ASN A 154 10.39 1.23 -11.74
C ASN A 154 9.11 1.33 -12.58
N MET A 155 8.01 0.74 -12.11
CA MET A 155 6.71 0.78 -12.79
C MET A 155 5.92 2.05 -12.51
N GLU A 156 6.31 2.83 -11.49
CA GLU A 156 5.61 4.03 -11.06
C GLU A 156 5.57 5.11 -12.15
N ASP A 157 6.66 5.25 -12.91
CA ASP A 157 6.78 6.22 -14.00
C ASP A 157 5.89 5.86 -15.21
N PHE A 158 5.47 4.61 -15.32
CA PHE A 158 4.63 4.13 -16.41
C PHE A 158 3.13 4.09 -16.06
N VAL A 159 2.76 4.56 -14.86
CA VAL A 159 1.35 4.70 -14.47
C VAL A 159 0.76 5.90 -15.23
N THR A 160 -0.08 5.62 -16.23
CA THR A 160 -0.68 6.66 -17.08
C THR A 160 -2.15 6.37 -17.35
N TRP A 161 -2.85 7.39 -17.84
CA TRP A 161 -4.19 7.17 -18.39
C TRP A 161 -4.10 6.42 -19.72
N VAL A 162 -5.08 5.56 -19.98
CA VAL A 162 -5.27 4.97 -21.31
C VAL A 162 -5.63 6.07 -22.31
N ASP A 163 -5.20 5.93 -23.55
CA ASP A 163 -5.31 6.98 -24.55
C ASP A 163 -6.77 7.31 -24.92
N SER A 164 -7.64 6.29 -24.93
CA SER A 164 -9.08 6.43 -25.14
C SER A 164 -9.87 6.93 -23.91
N SER A 165 -9.20 7.26 -22.81
CA SER A 165 -9.85 7.65 -21.55
C SER A 165 -10.55 9.01 -21.68
N LYS A 166 -11.81 9.08 -21.21
CA LYS A 166 -12.54 10.36 -21.10
C LYS A 166 -11.90 11.31 -20.11
N ILE A 167 -11.23 10.79 -19.07
CA ILE A 167 -10.50 11.62 -18.10
C ILE A 167 -9.29 12.26 -18.78
N LYS A 168 -8.54 11.49 -19.57
CA LYS A 168 -7.42 12.03 -20.36
C LYS A 168 -7.90 13.11 -21.33
N GLN A 169 -8.99 12.85 -22.06
CA GLN A 169 -9.60 13.86 -22.94
C GLN A 169 -10.03 15.11 -22.18
N HIS A 170 -10.66 14.97 -21.01
CA HIS A 170 -11.06 16.12 -20.19
C HIS A 170 -9.84 16.94 -19.72
N VAL A 171 -8.74 16.28 -19.33
CA VAL A 171 -7.51 16.96 -18.93
C VAL A 171 -6.86 17.68 -20.13
N LEU A 172 -6.78 17.05 -21.30
CA LEU A 172 -6.24 17.66 -22.52
C LEU A 172 -7.10 18.84 -23.00
N ASN A 173 -8.43 18.71 -22.95
CA ASN A 173 -9.35 19.81 -23.22
C ASN A 173 -9.14 20.99 -22.27
N TYR A 174 -8.92 20.71 -20.98
CA TYR A 174 -8.67 21.75 -19.98
C TYR A 174 -7.34 22.49 -20.22
N ASN A 175 -6.35 21.79 -20.78
CA ASN A 175 -5.05 22.35 -21.12
C ASN A 175 -5.00 22.96 -22.54
N ASP A 176 -6.09 22.89 -23.32
CA ASP A 176 -6.14 23.26 -24.75
C ASP A 176 -5.12 22.49 -25.64
N GLU A 177 -4.69 21.30 -25.21
CA GLU A 177 -3.70 20.45 -25.89
C GLU A 177 -4.34 19.26 -26.62
N ARG A 178 -5.66 19.28 -26.81
CA ARG A 178 -6.36 18.16 -27.41
C ARG A 178 -6.11 18.09 -28.91
N ASP A 179 -5.48 17.01 -29.33
CA ASP A 179 -5.42 16.57 -30.71
C ASP A 179 -6.43 15.42 -30.92
N ASP A 180 -7.35 15.58 -31.87
CA ASP A 180 -8.35 14.56 -32.20
C ASP A 180 -7.79 13.45 -33.11
N PHE A 181 -6.59 13.62 -33.69
CA PHE A 181 -5.94 12.59 -34.51
C PHE A 181 -5.51 11.36 -33.69
N ASP A 182 -5.04 11.58 -32.47
CA ASP A 182 -4.57 10.52 -31.55
C ASP A 182 -5.68 9.59 -31.05
N LEU A 183 -6.96 9.97 -31.22
CA LEU A 183 -8.11 9.15 -30.80
C LEU A 183 -8.53 8.08 -31.82
N LEU A 184 -7.99 8.14 -33.05
CA LEU A 184 -8.31 7.24 -34.15
C LEU A 184 -7.32 6.07 -34.32
N ALA A 185 -6.21 6.07 -33.56
CA ALA A 185 -5.18 5.03 -33.53
C ALA A 185 -5.43 4.01 -32.41
#